data_AF-A0A1C5XZL4-F1
#
_entry.id   AF-A0A1C5XZL4-F1
#
_cell.length_a   1.000
_cell.length_b   1.000
_cell.length_c   1.000
_cell.angle_alpha   90.00
_cell.angle_beta   90.00
_cell.angle_gamma   90.00
#
_symmetry.space_group_name_H-M   'P 1'
#
loop_
_entity.id
_entity.type
_entity.pdbx_description
1 polymer ?
#
loop_
_entity_poly.entity_id
_entity_poly.type
_entity_poly.pdbx_seq_one_letter_code
_entity_poly.pdbx_strand_id
1 'polypeptide(L)'
;MFKGYIIEQLIRERKVKKADVYRYADIQKATLDNIIKGTNVPNCNTLEKIADFFNVSIDIFFERDKNDNTMYNGNVIKQLLLDKKVTNKELLRYLGTEANASLAQIVNGNPTVKRLEKVADFFGVSMDVFFDREKPFKACPSAHEDNELQYKEKIALLERLLEEKDKRIALLEQMNQLVNSVEGRTKSGQII
;
A
#
# COMPACT_ATOMS: atom_id res chain seq x y z
N MET A 1 8.71 -10.56 22.48
CA MET A 1 8.77 -10.72 23.95
C MET A 1 8.12 -12.04 24.41
N PHE A 2 8.36 -12.53 25.64
CA PHE A 2 7.68 -13.73 26.20
C PHE A 2 6.26 -13.39 26.68
N LYS A 3 5.29 -14.25 26.35
CA LYS A 3 3.85 -14.06 26.57
C LYS A 3 3.31 -15.01 27.64
N GLY A 4 3.55 -14.68 28.91
CA GLY A 4 3.05 -15.47 30.05
C GLY A 4 1.52 -15.67 30.06
N TYR A 5 0.77 -14.68 29.60
CA TYR A 5 -0.70 -14.72 29.58
C TYR A 5 -1.28 -15.83 28.67
N ILE A 6 -0.52 -16.32 27.68
CA ILE A 6 -0.96 -17.41 26.80
C ILE A 6 -1.20 -18.70 27.60
N ILE A 7 -0.43 -18.92 28.67
CA ILE A 7 -0.62 -20.09 29.54
C ILE A 7 -2.00 -20.02 30.23
N GLU A 8 -2.41 -18.85 30.71
CA GLU A 8 -3.74 -18.63 31.30
C GLU A 8 -4.86 -18.85 30.26
N GLN A 9 -4.64 -18.44 29.01
CA GLN A 9 -5.57 -18.67 27.92
C GLN A 9 -5.73 -20.17 27.63
N LEU A 10 -4.62 -20.91 27.49
CA LEU A 10 -4.64 -22.35 27.26
C LEU A 10 -5.32 -23.12 28.40
N ILE A 11 -5.12 -22.69 29.65
CA ILE A 11 -5.81 -23.26 30.82
C ILE A 11 -7.34 -23.16 30.66
N ARG A 12 -7.83 -21.99 30.24
CA ARG A 12 -9.27 -21.74 30.04
C ARG A 12 -9.82 -22.51 28.86
N GLU A 13 -9.12 -22.48 27.73
CA GLU A 13 -9.55 -23.15 26.49
C GLU A 13 -9.61 -24.67 26.66
N ARG A 14 -8.60 -25.26 27.30
CA ARG A 14 -8.52 -26.71 27.52
C ARG A 14 -9.26 -27.17 28.78
N LYS A 15 -9.85 -26.25 29.55
CA LYS A 15 -10.59 -26.51 30.79
C LYS A 15 -9.81 -27.35 31.82
N VAL A 16 -8.50 -27.13 31.89
CA VAL A 16 -7.59 -27.81 32.83
C VAL A 16 -7.45 -26.99 34.12
N LYS A 17 -6.98 -27.60 35.22
CA LYS A 17 -6.71 -26.85 36.45
C LYS A 17 -5.26 -26.34 36.44
N LYS A 18 -5.04 -25.14 36.97
CA LYS A 18 -3.68 -24.63 37.25
C LYS A 18 -2.82 -25.61 38.04
N ALA A 19 -3.46 -26.36 38.94
CA ALA A 19 -2.84 -27.41 39.73
C ALA A 19 -2.12 -28.46 38.89
N ASP A 20 -2.73 -28.87 37.78
CA ASP A 20 -2.19 -29.92 36.94
C ASP A 20 -0.98 -29.40 36.16
N VAL A 21 -1.03 -28.14 35.71
CA VAL A 21 0.05 -27.47 34.99
C VAL A 21 1.31 -27.33 35.84
N TYR A 22 1.23 -26.75 37.04
CA TYR A 22 2.44 -26.54 37.86
C TYR A 22 3.00 -27.85 38.40
N ARG A 23 2.16 -28.87 38.62
CA ARG A 23 2.61 -30.21 39.02
C ARG A 23 3.35 -30.90 37.88
N TYR A 24 2.82 -30.82 36.66
CA TYR A 24 3.48 -31.42 35.48
C TYR A 24 4.79 -30.71 35.14
N ALA A 25 4.80 -29.37 35.22
CA ALA A 25 5.99 -28.57 34.98
C ALA A 25 7.04 -28.64 36.11
N ASP A 26 6.74 -29.32 37.21
CA ASP A 26 7.58 -29.45 38.41
C ASP A 26 7.99 -28.07 38.99
N ILE A 27 7.00 -27.21 39.18
CA ILE A 27 7.17 -25.86 39.74
C ILE A 27 6.15 -25.56 40.83
N GLN A 28 6.45 -24.56 41.66
CA GLN A 28 5.52 -24.09 42.68
C GLN A 28 4.37 -23.30 42.05
N LYS A 29 3.20 -23.32 42.70
CA LYS A 29 2.02 -22.54 42.29
C LYS A 29 2.35 -21.05 42.09
N ALA A 30 3.09 -20.47 43.04
CA ALA A 30 3.51 -19.07 42.98
C ALA A 30 4.38 -18.77 41.74
N THR A 31 5.26 -19.71 41.37
CA THR A 31 6.10 -19.60 40.17
C THR A 31 5.26 -19.57 38.92
N LEU A 32 4.26 -20.45 38.79
CA LEU A 32 3.34 -20.44 37.65
C LEU A 32 2.56 -19.11 37.57
N ASP A 33 2.03 -18.63 38.70
CA ASP A 33 1.30 -17.35 38.72
C ASP A 33 2.20 -16.15 38.32
N ASN A 34 3.48 -16.15 38.72
CA ASN A 34 4.45 -15.12 38.32
C ASN A 34 4.83 -15.22 36.84
N ILE A 35 4.93 -16.44 36.29
CA ILE A 35 5.15 -16.67 34.86
C ILE A 35 3.97 -16.13 34.06
N ILE A 36 2.74 -16.46 34.47
CA ILE A 36 1.51 -16.00 33.81
C ILE A 36 1.42 -14.48 33.78
N LYS A 37 1.76 -13.81 34.90
CA LYS A 37 1.78 -12.35 35.01
C LYS A 37 2.92 -11.68 34.25
N GLY A 38 3.88 -12.45 33.73
CA GLY A 38 5.06 -11.92 33.04
C GLY A 38 6.13 -11.32 33.97
N THR A 39 6.01 -11.52 35.28
CA THR A 39 7.00 -11.04 36.26
C THR A 39 8.24 -11.95 36.30
N ASN A 40 8.10 -13.21 35.88
CA ASN A 40 9.18 -14.18 35.79
C ASN A 40 9.21 -14.86 34.43
N VAL A 41 10.38 -14.94 33.80
CA VAL A 41 10.57 -15.66 32.54
C VAL A 41 11.04 -17.09 32.88
N PRO A 42 10.31 -18.15 32.47
CA PRO A 42 10.71 -19.52 32.76
C PRO A 42 11.99 -19.90 32.01
N ASN A 43 12.76 -20.82 32.58
CA ASN A 43 13.87 -21.45 31.86
C ASN A 43 13.34 -22.42 30.79
N CYS A 44 14.22 -22.86 29.88
CA CYS A 44 13.86 -23.72 28.76
C CYS A 44 13.17 -25.03 29.19
N ASN A 45 13.67 -25.71 30.23
CA ASN A 45 13.11 -26.97 30.71
C ASN A 45 11.69 -26.81 31.28
N THR A 46 11.45 -25.77 32.08
CA THR A 46 10.10 -25.45 32.58
C THR A 46 9.16 -25.10 31.43
N LEU A 47 9.65 -24.34 30.45
CA LEU A 47 8.84 -23.92 29.31
C LEU A 47 8.48 -25.09 28.38
N GLU A 48 9.42 -26.00 28.13
CA GLU A 48 9.22 -27.23 27.37
C GLU A 48 8.14 -28.10 28.02
N LYS A 49 8.25 -28.36 29.33
CA LYS A 49 7.21 -29.11 30.06
C LYS A 49 5.82 -28.46 29.99
N ILE A 50 5.74 -27.13 30.06
CA ILE A 50 4.47 -26.41 29.90
C ILE A 50 3.93 -26.58 28.48
N ALA A 51 4.79 -26.48 27.46
CA ALA A 51 4.41 -26.66 26.07
C ALA A 51 3.91 -28.09 25.79
N ASP A 52 4.63 -29.09 26.30
CA ASP A 52 4.27 -30.51 26.20
C ASP A 52 2.94 -30.81 26.88
N PHE A 53 2.69 -30.23 28.06
CA PHE A 53 1.42 -30.39 28.77
C PHE A 53 0.22 -29.96 27.92
N PHE A 54 0.37 -28.88 27.16
CA PHE A 54 -0.69 -28.37 26.27
C PHE A 54 -0.62 -28.94 24.85
N ASN A 55 0.41 -29.75 24.55
CA ASN A 55 0.73 -30.25 23.21
C ASN A 55 0.81 -29.11 22.17
N VAL A 56 1.55 -28.06 22.50
CA VAL A 56 1.78 -26.89 21.64
C VAL A 56 3.27 -26.67 21.42
N SER A 57 3.63 -25.99 20.33
CA SER A 57 5.01 -25.56 20.12
C SER A 57 5.38 -24.45 21.11
N ILE A 58 6.61 -24.49 21.65
CA ILE A 58 7.18 -23.45 22.52
C ILE A 58 7.10 -22.05 21.87
N ASP A 59 7.17 -21.98 20.54
CA ASP A 59 7.08 -20.74 19.76
C ASP A 59 5.83 -19.90 20.07
N ILE A 60 4.73 -20.53 20.50
CA ILE A 60 3.48 -19.81 20.80
C ILE A 60 3.61 -18.84 21.99
N PHE A 61 4.54 -19.14 22.91
CA PHE A 61 4.80 -18.31 24.09
C PHE A 61 5.72 -17.13 23.80
N PHE A 62 6.18 -16.99 22.57
CA PHE A 62 6.99 -15.85 22.15
C PHE A 62 6.26 -15.06 21.07
N GLU A 63 6.31 -13.75 21.18
CA GLU A 63 6.20 -12.93 19.98
C GLU A 63 7.43 -13.23 19.15
N ARG A 64 7.22 -13.89 18.01
CA ARG A 64 7.99 -13.48 16.84
C ARG A 64 7.61 -12.04 16.62
N ASP A 65 8.58 -11.14 16.62
CA ASP A 65 8.39 -9.77 16.16
C ASP A 65 7.95 -9.85 14.68
N LYS A 66 6.67 -10.14 14.44
CA LYS A 66 6.01 -9.48 13.34
C LYS A 66 5.94 -8.04 13.82
N ASN A 67 6.58 -7.15 13.08
CA ASN A 67 6.35 -5.72 13.22
C ASN A 67 4.88 -5.43 12.84
N ASP A 68 3.90 -5.96 13.58
CA ASP A 68 2.47 -5.80 13.36
C ASP A 68 2.03 -4.34 13.58
N ASN A 69 2.94 -3.46 14.02
CA ASN A 69 2.70 -2.03 14.15
C ASN A 69 3.39 -1.17 13.08
N THR A 70 4.00 -1.78 12.06
CA THR A 70 4.54 -1.05 10.91
C THR A 70 3.81 -1.46 9.65
N MET A 71 3.29 -0.48 8.91
CA MET A 71 2.71 -0.69 7.58
C MET A 71 3.72 -1.31 6.60
N TYR A 72 5.02 -1.30 6.92
CA TYR A 72 6.09 -1.82 6.09
C TYR A 72 6.20 -3.35 6.13
N ASN A 73 6.20 -3.97 4.95
CA ASN A 73 6.35 -5.40 4.73
C ASN A 73 7.63 -5.71 3.93
N GLY A 74 8.74 -5.84 4.66
CA GLY A 74 10.02 -6.17 4.03
C GLY A 74 10.12 -7.60 3.47
N ASN A 75 9.16 -8.50 3.75
CA ASN A 75 9.17 -9.84 3.14
C ASN A 75 8.93 -9.79 1.63
N VAL A 76 8.29 -8.73 1.13
CA VAL A 76 8.13 -8.46 -0.30
C VAL A 76 9.48 -8.39 -1.01
N ILE A 77 10.54 -7.90 -0.36
CA ILE A 77 11.89 -7.87 -0.92
C ILE A 77 12.41 -9.29 -1.16
N LYS A 78 12.15 -10.23 -0.24
CA LYS A 78 12.55 -11.64 -0.41
C LYS A 78 11.82 -12.27 -1.60
N GLN A 79 10.54 -11.95 -1.78
CA GLN A 79 9.75 -12.44 -2.91
C GLN A 79 10.30 -11.88 -4.23
N LEU A 80 10.54 -10.57 -4.31
CA LEU A 80 11.09 -9.93 -5.52
C LEU A 80 12.48 -10.46 -5.90
N LEU A 81 13.33 -10.80 -4.93
CA LEU A 81 14.62 -11.44 -5.20
C LEU A 81 14.45 -12.83 -5.85
N LEU A 82 13.48 -13.63 -5.37
CA LEU A 82 13.17 -14.94 -5.95
C LEU A 82 12.57 -14.80 -7.35
N ASP A 83 11.58 -13.93 -7.51
CA ASP A 83 10.85 -13.74 -8.76
C ASP A 83 11.77 -13.23 -9.88
N LYS A 84 12.65 -12.27 -9.56
CA LYS A 84 13.62 -11.73 -10.51
C LYS A 84 14.91 -12.56 -10.62
N LYS A 85 15.02 -13.65 -9.86
CA LYS A 85 16.22 -14.52 -9.78
C LYS A 85 17.50 -13.73 -9.50
N VAL A 86 17.39 -12.72 -8.65
CA VAL A 86 18.49 -11.84 -8.26
C VAL A 86 19.06 -12.31 -6.93
N THR A 87 20.39 -12.27 -6.80
CA THR A 87 21.06 -12.61 -5.56
C THR A 87 21.06 -11.45 -4.56
N ASN A 88 21.05 -11.76 -3.26
CA ASN A 88 21.20 -10.75 -2.20
C ASN A 88 22.42 -9.83 -2.41
N LYS A 89 23.52 -10.40 -2.94
CA LYS A 89 24.77 -9.66 -3.20
C LYS A 89 24.61 -8.59 -4.27
N GLU A 90 23.80 -8.84 -5.30
CA GLU A 90 23.58 -7.87 -6.39
C GLU A 90 22.79 -6.66 -5.91
N LEU A 91 21.70 -6.90 -5.16
CA LEU A 91 20.95 -5.82 -4.52
C LEU A 91 21.83 -5.00 -3.57
N LEU A 92 22.60 -5.68 -2.73
CA LEU A 92 23.54 -5.06 -1.79
C LEU A 92 24.60 -4.19 -2.51
N ARG A 93 25.17 -4.70 -3.61
CA ARG A 93 26.10 -3.95 -4.46
C ARG A 93 25.46 -2.70 -5.06
N TYR A 94 24.21 -2.79 -5.55
CA TYR A 94 23.47 -1.62 -6.05
C TYR A 94 23.20 -0.57 -4.96
N LEU A 95 22.91 -1.03 -3.74
CA LEU A 95 22.69 -0.14 -2.60
C LEU A 95 23.98 0.52 -2.09
N GLY A 96 25.15 0.06 -2.54
CA GLY A 96 26.47 0.52 -2.09
C GLY A 96 26.88 -0.03 -0.72
N THR A 97 26.35 -1.20 -0.32
CA THR A 97 26.63 -1.81 0.99
C THR A 97 26.86 -3.30 0.82
N GLU A 98 27.96 -3.87 1.31
CA GLU A 98 28.26 -5.31 1.11
C GLU A 98 27.85 -6.22 2.29
N ALA A 99 27.43 -5.64 3.42
CA ALA A 99 27.15 -6.40 4.63
C ALA A 99 25.77 -7.10 4.58
N ASN A 100 25.72 -8.42 4.78
CA ASN A 100 24.46 -9.17 4.88
C ASN A 100 23.55 -8.67 6.03
N ALA A 101 24.16 -8.14 7.10
CA ALA A 101 23.42 -7.48 8.19
C ALA A 101 22.58 -6.29 7.69
N SER A 102 23.02 -5.60 6.62
CA SER A 102 22.26 -4.53 5.99
C SER A 102 20.98 -5.03 5.33
N LEU A 103 21.00 -6.20 4.70
CA LEU A 103 19.80 -6.77 4.08
C LEU A 103 18.80 -7.21 5.15
N ALA A 104 19.27 -7.84 6.23
CA ALA A 104 18.41 -8.19 7.37
C ALA A 104 17.75 -6.96 7.99
N GLN A 105 18.47 -5.84 8.12
CA GLN A 105 17.93 -4.56 8.60
C GLN A 105 16.88 -3.96 7.65
N ILE A 106 17.05 -4.11 6.34
CA ILE A 106 16.05 -3.63 5.38
C ILE A 106 14.81 -4.53 5.45
N VAL A 107 14.96 -5.84 5.49
CA VAL A 107 13.82 -6.78 5.43
C VAL A 107 13.06 -6.87 6.75
N ASN A 108 13.75 -6.93 7.88
CA ASN A 108 13.13 -7.12 9.19
C ASN A 108 13.02 -5.82 10.01
N GLY A 109 13.66 -4.74 9.56
CA GLY A 109 13.63 -3.44 10.23
C GLY A 109 12.74 -2.43 9.53
N ASN A 110 12.89 -1.16 9.89
CA ASN A 110 12.21 -0.03 9.25
C ASN A 110 13.27 0.80 8.48
N PRO A 111 13.49 0.52 7.18
CA PRO A 111 14.49 1.23 6.40
C PRO A 111 14.11 2.70 6.20
N THR A 112 15.11 3.57 6.03
CA THR A 112 14.86 4.96 5.66
C THR A 112 14.27 5.03 4.25
N VAL A 113 13.46 6.06 3.99
CA VAL A 113 12.84 6.30 2.67
C VAL A 113 13.88 6.29 1.55
N LYS A 114 15.01 6.99 1.74
CA LYS A 114 16.12 7.02 0.76
C LYS A 114 16.70 5.65 0.44
N ARG A 115 16.68 4.72 1.41
CA ARG A 115 17.16 3.36 1.20
C ARG A 115 16.09 2.52 0.50
N LEU A 116 14.83 2.69 0.89
CA LEU A 116 13.70 1.99 0.29
C LEU A 116 13.45 2.42 -1.17
N GLU A 117 13.64 3.69 -1.48
CA GLU A 117 13.61 4.25 -2.85
C GLU A 117 14.57 3.50 -3.76
N LYS A 118 15.84 3.37 -3.36
CA LYS A 118 16.82 2.60 -4.15
C LYS A 118 16.44 1.13 -4.32
N VAL A 119 15.82 0.52 -3.31
CA VAL A 119 15.34 -0.87 -3.41
C VAL A 119 14.20 -0.94 -4.43
N ALA A 120 13.27 0.01 -4.40
CA ALA A 120 12.17 0.11 -5.34
C ALA A 120 12.68 0.32 -6.78
N ASP A 121 13.64 1.23 -6.97
CA ASP A 121 14.30 1.51 -8.25
C ASP A 121 15.00 0.26 -8.81
N PHE A 122 15.72 -0.46 -7.95
CA PHE A 122 16.41 -1.69 -8.34
C PHE A 122 15.45 -2.74 -8.91
N PHE A 123 14.27 -2.87 -8.31
CA PHE A 123 13.24 -3.78 -8.80
C PHE A 123 12.34 -3.18 -9.89
N GLY A 124 12.40 -1.86 -10.12
CA GLY A 124 11.51 -1.15 -11.02
C GLY A 124 10.04 -1.19 -10.57
N VAL A 125 9.81 -1.09 -9.26
CA VAL A 125 8.46 -1.15 -8.64
C VAL A 125 8.20 0.13 -7.85
N SER A 126 6.92 0.44 -7.59
CA SER A 126 6.57 1.52 -6.67
C SER A 126 6.96 1.16 -5.23
N MET A 127 7.40 2.15 -4.44
CA MET A 127 7.65 1.98 -3.01
C MET A 127 6.42 1.47 -2.25
N ASP A 128 5.22 1.78 -2.75
CA ASP A 128 3.94 1.33 -2.17
C ASP A 128 3.82 -0.20 -2.06
N VAL A 129 4.53 -0.94 -2.92
CA VAL A 129 4.52 -2.41 -2.93
C VAL A 129 5.11 -2.99 -1.63
N PHE A 130 5.93 -2.22 -0.92
CA PHE A 130 6.51 -2.62 0.36
C PHE A 130 5.63 -2.27 1.56
N PHE A 131 4.39 -1.82 1.35
CA PHE A 131 3.49 -1.45 2.44
C PHE A 131 2.13 -2.14 2.37
N ASP A 132 1.74 -2.79 3.46
CA ASP A 132 0.42 -3.39 3.64
C ASP A 132 -0.56 -2.30 4.08
N ARG A 133 -1.39 -1.81 3.15
CA ARG A 133 -2.38 -0.77 3.48
C ARG A 133 -3.62 -1.39 4.11
N GLU A 134 -3.99 -0.95 5.31
CA GLU A 134 -5.27 -1.35 5.94
C GLU A 134 -6.50 -0.85 5.17
N LYS A 135 -6.36 0.30 4.49
CA LYS A 135 -7.39 0.85 3.62
C LYS A 135 -6.83 0.99 2.21
N PRO A 136 -7.56 0.57 1.17
CA PRO A 136 -7.14 0.81 -0.20
C PRO A 136 -6.91 2.31 -0.39
N PHE A 137 -5.90 2.65 -1.19
CA PHE A 137 -5.71 4.03 -1.60
C PHE A 137 -7.02 4.52 -2.22
N LYS A 138 -7.73 5.43 -1.55
CA LYS A 138 -8.58 6.35 -2.29
C LYS A 138 -7.62 7.38 -2.82
N ALA A 139 -7.30 7.28 -4.11
CA ALA A 139 -6.89 8.46 -4.83
C ALA A 139 -7.94 9.52 -4.48
N CYS A 140 -7.54 10.60 -3.80
CA CYS A 140 -8.31 11.82 -3.93
C CYS A 140 -8.47 12.00 -5.44
N PRO A 141 -9.69 12.13 -5.99
CA PRO A 141 -9.82 12.48 -7.39
C PRO A 141 -8.94 13.71 -7.55
N SER A 142 -7.79 13.52 -8.18
CA SER A 142 -7.01 14.66 -8.60
C SER A 142 -8.01 15.43 -9.45
N ALA A 143 -8.11 16.74 -9.26
CA ALA A 143 -9.02 17.57 -10.03
C ALA A 143 -8.93 17.29 -11.57
N HIS A 144 -7.86 16.62 -11.99
CA HIS A 144 -7.57 16.12 -13.32
C HIS A 144 -8.61 15.21 -13.99
N GLU A 145 -9.29 14.29 -13.28
CA GLU A 145 -10.22 13.35 -13.95
C GLU A 145 -11.59 13.99 -14.25
N ASP A 146 -12.13 14.78 -13.30
CA ASP A 146 -13.33 15.61 -13.51
C ASP A 146 -13.07 16.70 -14.57
N ASN A 147 -11.85 17.22 -14.61
CA ASN A 147 -11.42 18.19 -15.61
C ASN A 147 -11.42 17.61 -17.03
N GLU A 148 -11.05 16.35 -17.26
CA GLU A 148 -10.98 15.80 -18.63
C GLU A 148 -12.35 15.72 -19.30
N LEU A 149 -13.37 15.25 -18.58
CA LEU A 149 -14.75 15.21 -19.10
C LEU A 149 -15.28 16.63 -19.32
N GLN A 150 -15.03 17.53 -18.37
CA GLN A 150 -15.42 18.94 -18.50
C GLN A 150 -14.75 19.63 -19.70
N TYR A 151 -13.47 19.33 -19.97
CA TYR A 151 -12.77 19.85 -21.14
C TYR A 151 -13.32 19.27 -22.44
N LYS A 152 -13.66 17.97 -22.47
CA LYS A 152 -14.31 17.34 -23.64
C LYS A 152 -15.66 17.98 -23.96
N GLU A 153 -16.50 18.19 -22.95
CA GLU A 153 -17.80 18.86 -23.12
C GLU A 153 -17.64 20.31 -23.59
N LYS A 154 -16.66 21.04 -23.02
CA LYS A 154 -16.38 22.42 -23.40
C LYS A 154 -15.85 22.54 -24.83
N ILE A 155 -14.99 21.61 -25.27
CA ILE A 155 -14.48 21.55 -26.64
C ILE A 155 -15.64 21.28 -27.62
N ALA A 156 -16.47 20.28 -27.34
CA ALA A 156 -17.62 19.94 -28.19
C ALA A 156 -18.61 21.12 -28.34
N LEU A 157 -18.85 21.87 -27.27
CA LEU A 157 -19.69 23.08 -27.31
C LEU A 157 -19.06 24.18 -28.18
N LEU A 158 -17.74 24.40 -28.05
CA LEU A 158 -17.02 25.41 -28.82
C LEU A 158 -17.01 25.09 -30.32
N GLU A 159 -16.83 23.82 -30.69
CA GLU A 159 -16.90 23.37 -32.09
C GLU A 159 -18.29 23.64 -32.69
N ARG A 160 -19.36 23.31 -31.96
CA ARG A 160 -20.74 23.60 -32.39
C ARG A 160 -21.00 25.10 -32.57
N LEU A 161 -20.48 25.93 -31.67
CA LEU A 161 -20.60 27.39 -31.78
C LEU A 161 -19.81 27.93 -32.97
N LEU A 162 -18.65 27.37 -33.29
CA LEU A 162 -17.90 27.72 -34.49
C LEU A 162 -18.70 27.41 -35.75
N GLU A 163 -19.24 26.19 -35.86
CA GLU A 163 -20.06 25.80 -37.01
C GLU A 163 -21.29 26.70 -37.21
N GLU A 164 -21.94 27.10 -36.11
CA GLU A 164 -23.09 28.01 -36.18
C GLU A 164 -22.67 29.42 -36.64
N LYS A 165 -21.50 29.89 -36.17
CA LYS A 165 -20.94 31.17 -36.63
C LYS A 165 -20.59 31.14 -38.11
N ASP A 166 -19.97 30.07 -38.60
CA ASP A 166 -19.61 29.94 -40.01
C ASP A 166 -20.85 29.93 -40.92
N LYS A 167 -21.91 29.22 -40.52
CA LYS A 167 -23.19 29.24 -41.23
C LYS A 167 -23.79 30.66 -41.30
N ARG A 168 -23.68 31.42 -40.20
CA ARG A 168 -24.21 32.78 -40.13
C ARG A 168 -23.41 33.76 -40.97
N ILE A 169 -22.09 33.59 -41.02
CA ILE A 169 -21.21 34.36 -41.90
C ILE A 169 -21.56 34.10 -43.37
N ALA A 170 -21.69 32.83 -43.77
CA ALA A 170 -22.05 32.47 -45.14
C ALA A 170 -23.40 33.07 -45.57
N LEU A 171 -24.40 33.05 -44.69
CA LEU A 171 -25.70 33.69 -44.95
C LEU A 171 -25.56 35.20 -45.14
N LEU A 172 -24.78 35.88 -44.28
CA LEU A 172 -24.55 37.32 -44.38
C LEU A 172 -23.81 37.69 -45.65
N GLU A 173 -22.84 36.89 -46.08
CA GLU A 173 -22.14 37.06 -47.35
C GLU A 173 -23.10 36.93 -48.53
N GLN A 174 -23.99 35.95 -48.52
CA GLN A 174 -25.04 35.79 -49.54
C GLN A 174 -25.98 37.01 -49.58
N MET A 175 -26.42 37.50 -48.41
CA MET A 175 -27.28 38.68 -48.33
C MET A 175 -26.56 39.93 -48.87
N ASN A 176 -25.29 40.14 -48.50
CA ASN A 176 -24.50 41.26 -49.01
C ASN A 176 -24.29 41.18 -50.52
N GLN A 177 -24.04 40.00 -51.09
CA GLN A 177 -23.96 39.82 -52.54
C GLN A 177 -25.27 40.19 -53.24
N LEU A 178 -26.40 39.80 -52.66
CA LEU A 178 -27.72 40.13 -53.21
C LEU A 178 -27.98 41.64 -53.16
N VAL A 179 -27.67 42.31 -52.05
CA VAL A 179 -27.82 43.77 -51.90
C VAL A 179 -26.94 44.53 -52.89
N ASN A 180 -25.66 44.15 -53.01
CA ASN A 180 -24.74 44.77 -53.97
C ASN A 180 -25.17 44.54 -55.43
N SER A 181 -25.78 43.39 -55.75
CA SER A 181 -26.35 43.13 -57.07
C SER A 181 -27.62 43.96 -57.36
N VAL A 182 -28.39 44.35 -56.34
CA VAL A 182 -29.58 45.20 -56.49
C VAL A 182 -29.19 46.68 -56.67
N GLU A 183 -28.18 47.16 -55.93
CA GLU A 183 -27.65 48.53 -56.10
C GLU A 183 -26.97 48.73 -57.47
N GLY A 184 -26.34 47.70 -58.03
CA GLY A 184 -25.80 47.75 -59.39
C GLY A 184 -26.88 47.87 -60.47
N ARG A 185 -28.08 47.33 -60.24
CA ARG A 185 -29.22 47.44 -61.18
C ARG A 185 -29.96 48.77 -61.08
N THR A 186 -30.10 49.35 -59.89
CA THR A 186 -30.76 50.66 -59.73
C THR A 186 -29.93 51.81 -60.29
N LYS A 187 -28.58 51.73 -60.27
CA LYS A 187 -27.71 52.73 -60.92
C LYS A 187 -27.69 52.65 -62.45
N SER A 188 -28.10 51.54 -63.05
CA SER A 188 -28.25 51.39 -64.51
C SER A 188 -29.66 51.71 -65.03
N GLY A 189 -30.64 51.91 -64.12
CA GLY A 189 -32.03 52.21 -64.45
C GLY A 189 -32.40 53.69 -64.44
N GLN A 190 -31.44 54.60 -64.25
CA GLN A 190 -31.62 56.05 -64.37
C GLN A 190 -30.71 56.61 -65.47
N ILE A 191 -30.95 56.18 -66.71
CA ILE A 191 -30.67 56.99 -67.89
C ILE A 191 -31.94 56.92 -68.74
N ILE A 192 -32.40 58.09 -69.16
CA ILE A 192 -33.64 58.46 -69.86
C ILE A 192 -34.77 58.88 -68.91
#